data_AF-A0A355SD45-F1
#
_entry.id   AF-A0A355SD45-F1
#
_cell.length_a   1.000
_cell.length_b   1.000
_cell.length_c   1.000
_cell.angle_alpha   90.00
_cell.angle_beta   90.00
_cell.angle_gamma   90.00
#
_symmetry.space_group_name_H-M   'P 1'
#
loop_
_entity.id
_entity.type
_entity.pdbx_description
1 polymer ?
#
loop_
_entity_poly.entity_id
_entity_poly.type
_entity_poly.pdbx_seq_one_letter_code
_entity_poly.pdbx_strand_id
1 'polypeptide(L)' 'DNFAHEKSSSLPYGMQRRLEIARALATEPKVLLLDEPAAGMNPNESMA' A
#
# COMPACT_ATOMS: atom_id res chain seq x y z
N ASP A 1 6.77 -3.93 13.62
CA ASP A 1 7.60 -5.15 13.48
C ASP A 1 6.82 -6.47 13.33
N ASN A 2 5.48 -6.51 13.49
CA ASN A 2 4.75 -7.80 13.45
C ASN A 2 4.39 -8.38 12.07
N PHE A 3 4.54 -7.65 10.96
CA PHE A 3 4.05 -8.11 9.64
C PHE A 3 5.13 -8.59 8.67
N ALA A 4 6.41 -8.52 9.05
CA ALA A 4 7.54 -8.79 8.14
C ALA A 4 7.56 -10.24 7.60
N HIS A 5 6.96 -11.17 8.33
CA HIS A 5 6.90 -12.60 7.96
C HIS A 5 5.49 -13.06 7.60
N GLU A 6 4.52 -12.15 7.58
CA GLU A 6 3.15 -12.47 7.17
C GLU A 6 3.02 -12.47 5.64
N LYS A 7 2.10 -13.29 5.12
CA LYS A 7 1.78 -13.27 3.69
C LYS A 7 1.00 -12.00 3.39
N SER A 8 1.23 -11.36 2.24
CA SER A 8 0.46 -10.16 1.86
C SER A 8 -1.05 -10.39 1.90
N SER A 9 -1.51 -11.58 1.53
CA SER A 9 -2.92 -11.96 1.52
C SER A 9 -3.57 -12.04 2.91
N SER A 10 -2.79 -12.10 4.00
CA SER A 10 -3.33 -12.10 5.38
C SER A 10 -3.49 -10.70 5.96
N LEU A 11 -2.94 -9.67 5.30
CA LEU A 11 -3.04 -8.29 5.78
C LEU A 11 -4.42 -7.70 5.50
N PRO A 12 -4.90 -6.75 6.32
CA PRO A 12 -6.09 -5.95 5.98
C PRO A 12 -5.92 -5.25 4.63
N TYR A 13 -7.01 -5.07 3.88
CA TYR A 13 -6.97 -4.52 2.50
C TYR A 13 -6.20 -3.19 2.40
N GLY A 14 -6.43 -2.25 3.31
CA GLY A 14 -5.67 -0.98 3.34
C GLY A 14 -4.17 -1.16 3.54
N MET A 15 -3.75 -2.18 4.31
CA MET A 15 -2.34 -2.53 4.48
C MET A 15 -1.76 -3.24 3.25
N GLN A 16 -2.54 -4.08 2.57
CA GLN A 16 -2.15 -4.66 1.28
C GLN A 16 -1.85 -3.56 0.26
N ARG A 17 -2.73 -2.56 0.15
CA ARG A 17 -2.55 -1.42 -0.76
C ARG A 17 -1.29 -0.61 -0.43
N ARG A 18 -1.07 -0.31 0.87
CA ARG A 18 0.16 0.36 1.33
C ARG A 18 1.41 -0.46 1.01
N LEU A 19 1.36 -1.79 1.17
CA LEU A 19 2.46 -2.69 0.81
C LEU A 19 2.77 -2.68 -0.69
N GLU A 20 1.75 -2.59 -1.56
CA GLU A 20 1.95 -2.49 -3.00
C GLU A 20 2.69 -1.21 -3.40
N ILE A 21 2.30 -0.07 -2.81
CA ILE A 21 2.97 1.22 -3.03
C ILE A 21 4.40 1.18 -2.46
N ALA A 22 4.58 0.66 -1.25
CA ALA A 22 5.90 0.51 -0.63
C ALA A 22 6.83 -0.36 -1.49
N ARG A 23 6.31 -1.46 -2.06
CA ARG A 23 7.05 -2.32 -3.00
C ARG A 23 7.47 -1.57 -4.26
N ALA A 24 6.61 -0.72 -4.81
CA ALA A 24 6.95 0.09 -5.97
C ALA A 24 7.99 1.17 -5.65
N LEU A 25 7.91 1.81 -4.48
CA LEU A 25 8.89 2.81 -4.04
C LEU A 25 10.26 2.19 -3.68
N ALA A 26 10.27 0.95 -3.20
CA ALA A 26 11.51 0.24 -2.85
C ALA A 26 12.46 0.03 -4.03
N THR A 27 12.00 0.16 -5.27
CA THR A 27 12.86 0.13 -6.47
C THR A 27 13.47 1.49 -6.81
N GLU A 28 13.33 2.49 -5.92
CA GLU A 28 13.79 3.88 -6.11
C GLU A 28 13.41 4.50 -7.47
N PRO A 29 12.13 4.42 -7.89
CA PRO A 29 11.74 4.92 -9.19
C PRO A 29 11.84 6.45 -9.24
N LYS A 30 12.33 6.99 -10.37
CA LYS A 30 12.31 8.45 -10.61
C LYS A 30 10.90 8.99 -10.86
N VAL A 31 10.00 8.14 -11.37
CA VAL A 31 8.60 8.45 -11.65
C VAL A 31 7.76 7.24 -11.29
N LEU A 32 6.71 7.44 -10.50
CA LEU A 32 5.73 6.42 -10.13
C LEU A 32 4.36 6.85 -10.69
N LEU A 33 3.80 6.06 -11.60
CA LEU A 33 2.46 6.27 -12.14
C LEU A 33 1.47 5.45 -11.31
N LEU A 34 0.43 6.11 -10.82
CA LEU A 34 -0.63 5.50 -10.02
C LEU A 34 -1.95 5.71 -10.71
N ASP A 35 -2.65 4.62 -11.04
CA ASP A 35 -4.02 4.67 -11.51
C ASP A 35 -4.96 4.44 -10.32
N GLU A 36 -5.82 5.42 -10.07
CA GLU A 36 -6.76 5.47 -8.93
C GLU A 36 -6.21 4.92 -7.58
N PRO A 37 -5.17 5.54 -6.99
CA PRO A 37 -4.55 5.02 -5.77
C PRO A 37 -5.49 5.01 -4.55
N ALA A 38 -6.49 5.90 -4.53
CA ALA A 38 -7.45 6.05 -3.44
C ALA A 38 -8.70 5.13 -3.56
N ALA A 39 -8.86 4.39 -4.67
CA ALA A 39 -10.00 3.51 -4.85
C ALA A 39 -9.99 2.37 -3.80
N GLY A 40 -11.07 2.30 -3.00
CA GLY A 40 -11.25 1.26 -1.97
C GLY A 40 -10.60 1.54 -0.61
N MET A 41 -10.05 2.74 -0.37
CA MET A 41 -9.67 3.18 0.98
C MET A 41 -10.90 3.72 1.73
N ASN A 42 -11.07 3.35 3.00
CA ASN A 42 -12.15 3.92 3.82
C ASN A 42 -11.92 5.45 3.97
N PRO A 43 -12.98 6.28 3.97
CA PRO A 43 -12.87 7.75 4.03
C PRO A 43 -12.00 8.29 5.18
N ASN A 44 -11.90 7.54 6.29
CA ASN A 44 -11.11 7.89 7.46
C ASN A 44 -9.60 7.70 7.29
N GLU A 45 -9.13 7.00 6.25
CA GLU A 45 -7.70 6.83 5.94
C GLU A 45 -7.20 7.77 4.84
N SER A 46 -8.08 8.55 4.20
CA SER A 46 -7.72 9.51 3.13
C SER A 46 -7.29 10.89 3.65
N MET A 47 -7.34 11.13 4.97
CA MET A 47 -6.98 12.41 5.60
C MET A 47 -5.93 12.25 6.73
N ALA A 48 -4.86 11.50 6.48
CA ALA A 48 -3.66 11.50 7.32
C ALA A 48 -2.41 11.61 6.44
#